data_AF-A0A2L0HBW3-F1
#
_entry.id   AF-A0A2L0HBW3-F1
#
_cell.length_a   1.000
_cell.length_b   1.000
_cell.length_c   1.000
_cell.angle_alpha   90.00
_cell.angle_beta   90.00
_cell.angle_gamma   90.00
#
_symmetry.space_group_name_H-M   'P 1'
#
loop_
_entity.id
_entity.type
_entity.pdbx_description
1 polymer ?
#
loop_
_entity_poly.entity_id
_entity_poly.type
_entity_poly.pdbx_seq_one_letter_code
_entity_poly.pdbx_strand_id
1 'polypeptide(L)'
;MSWKLRRVRQCAKCPWKVSTNPHDIPGGYSEELHQALVRTIAEPGSLDSRGHVMACHEHPPGEEAHCVGWLMNQIGPGNNIPLRLQVMSCENIEAVMLEGPQHERFEDTLPKGDAAVG
;
A
#
# COMPACT_ATOMS: atom_id res chain seq x y z
N MET A 1 -10.92 19.65 -8.58
CA MET A 1 -11.00 18.73 -9.73
C MET A 1 -11.18 17.34 -9.17
N SER A 2 -12.13 16.57 -9.68
CA SER A 2 -12.31 15.17 -9.32
C SER A 2 -11.26 14.30 -10.03
N TRP A 3 -10.98 13.12 -9.48
CA TRP A 3 -9.96 12.21 -10.02
C TRP A 3 -10.39 10.74 -9.87
N LYS A 4 -9.67 9.83 -10.55
CA LYS A 4 -9.95 8.40 -10.53
C LYS A 4 -8.71 7.58 -10.22
N LEU A 5 -8.89 6.52 -9.44
CA LEU A 5 -7.93 5.43 -9.34
C LEU A 5 -7.85 4.70 -10.67
N ARG A 6 -6.62 4.49 -11.18
CA ARG A 6 -6.35 3.62 -12.34
C ARG A 6 -6.71 2.16 -12.07
N ARG A 7 -6.61 1.74 -10.81
CA ARG A 7 -6.92 0.38 -10.34
C ARG A 7 -7.71 0.44 -9.05
N VAL A 8 -8.79 -0.33 -8.98
CA VAL A 8 -9.65 -0.42 -7.79
C VAL A 8 -9.60 -1.80 -7.12
N ARG A 9 -9.19 -2.85 -7.84
CA ARG A 9 -9.02 -4.19 -7.26
C ARG A 9 -7.61 -4.37 -6.71
N GLN A 10 -7.46 -4.89 -5.50
CA GLN A 10 -6.15 -5.25 -4.95
C GLN A 10 -5.46 -6.34 -5.79
N CYS A 11 -4.14 -6.26 -5.96
CA CYS A 11 -3.39 -7.31 -6.66
C CYS A 11 -3.30 -8.60 -5.82
N ALA A 12 -3.23 -9.76 -6.49
CA ALA A 12 -3.28 -11.06 -5.82
C ALA A 12 -2.09 -11.32 -4.89
N LYS A 13 -0.93 -10.73 -5.19
CA LYS A 13 0.31 -10.80 -4.40
C LYS A 13 0.63 -9.46 -3.70
N CYS A 14 -0.39 -8.72 -3.25
CA CYS A 14 -0.18 -7.46 -2.53
C CYS A 14 0.46 -7.72 -1.16
N PRO A 15 1.58 -7.05 -0.79
CA PRO A 15 2.22 -7.26 0.52
C PRO A 15 1.33 -6.88 1.71
N TRP A 16 0.31 -6.05 1.50
CA TRP A 16 -0.64 -5.66 2.54
C TRP A 16 -1.69 -6.74 2.85
N LYS A 17 -1.87 -7.74 1.98
CA LYS A 17 -2.79 -8.85 2.22
C LYS A 17 -2.13 -9.87 3.15
N VAL A 18 -2.78 -10.22 4.25
CA VAL A 18 -2.24 -11.10 5.30
C VAL A 18 -1.79 -12.47 4.79
N SER A 19 -2.44 -12.99 3.76
CA SER A 19 -2.11 -14.29 3.17
C SER A 19 -0.98 -14.25 2.13
N THR A 20 -0.42 -13.08 1.84
CA THR A 20 0.69 -12.95 0.89
C THR A 20 2.01 -13.23 1.58
N ASN A 21 2.74 -14.24 1.08
CA ASN A 21 4.16 -14.39 1.37
C ASN A 21 4.94 -13.31 0.58
N PRO A 22 5.69 -12.40 1.24
CA PRO A 22 6.44 -11.36 0.55
C PRO A 22 7.47 -11.90 -0.45
N HIS A 23 8.02 -13.09 -0.21
CA HIS A 23 8.97 -13.73 -1.14
C HIS A 23 8.34 -14.22 -2.45
N ASP A 24 7.00 -14.30 -2.52
CA ASP A 24 6.27 -14.66 -3.74
C ASP A 24 5.89 -13.44 -4.60
N ILE A 25 6.28 -12.23 -4.20
CA ILE A 25 5.92 -11.01 -4.92
C ILE A 25 6.73 -10.97 -6.24
N PRO A 26 6.06 -10.89 -7.41
CA PRO A 26 6.73 -10.91 -8.70
C PRO A 26 7.40 -9.56 -9.02
N GLY A 27 8.20 -9.54 -10.10
CA GLY A 27 8.72 -8.28 -10.66
C GLY A 27 9.99 -7.75 -9.99
N GLY A 28 10.82 -8.64 -9.43
CA GLY A 28 12.10 -8.24 -8.83
C GLY A 28 11.98 -7.74 -7.40
N TYR A 29 11.09 -8.36 -6.61
CA TYR A 29 10.99 -8.11 -5.18
C TYR A 29 12.37 -8.19 -4.49
N SER A 30 12.66 -7.22 -3.65
CA SER A 30 13.76 -7.28 -2.69
C SER A 30 13.29 -6.76 -1.33
N GLU A 31 13.81 -7.36 -0.26
CA GLU A 31 13.48 -6.91 1.11
C GLU A 31 13.92 -5.47 1.35
N GLU A 32 15.08 -5.08 0.81
CA GLU A 32 15.60 -3.71 0.89
C GLU A 32 14.63 -2.71 0.24
N LEU A 33 14.14 -3.01 -0.96
CA LEU A 33 13.14 -2.18 -1.63
C LEU A 33 11.83 -2.13 -0.86
N HIS A 34 11.42 -3.25 -0.26
CA HIS A 34 10.23 -3.28 0.59
C HIS A 34 10.40 -2.40 1.82
N GLN A 35 11.51 -2.53 2.56
CA GLN A 35 11.82 -1.70 3.72
C GLN A 35 11.84 -0.21 3.37
N ALA A 36 12.37 0.16 2.20
CA ALA A 36 12.37 1.54 1.72
C ALA A 36 10.96 2.13 1.51
N LEU A 37 9.91 1.31 1.45
CA LEU A 37 8.51 1.77 1.37
C LEU A 37 8.02 2.42 2.67
N VAL A 38 8.76 2.33 3.79
CA VAL A 38 8.45 3.06 5.03
C VAL A 38 8.25 4.56 4.77
N ARG A 39 8.96 5.13 3.78
CA ARG A 39 8.82 6.55 3.38
C ARG A 39 7.45 6.92 2.79
N THR A 40 6.62 5.92 2.49
CA THR A 40 5.25 6.08 1.98
C THR A 40 4.20 5.99 3.09
N ILE A 41 4.63 5.73 4.33
CA ILE A 41 3.76 5.63 5.50
C ILE A 41 3.65 7.02 6.14
N ALA A 42 2.43 7.44 6.46
CA ALA A 42 2.20 8.73 7.08
C ALA A 42 2.75 8.79 8.51
N GLU A 43 3.26 9.96 8.88
CA GLU A 43 3.54 10.27 10.27
C GLU A 43 2.22 10.55 11.02
N PRO A 44 1.92 9.85 12.12
CA PRO A 44 0.68 10.04 12.86
C PRO A 44 0.46 11.50 13.29
N GLY A 45 -0.69 12.06 12.92
CA GLY A 45 -1.07 13.44 13.26
C GLY A 45 -0.46 14.53 12.36
N SER A 46 0.39 14.17 11.40
CA SER A 46 0.93 15.12 10.43
C SER A 46 -0.14 15.56 9.43
N LEU A 47 -0.10 16.84 9.06
CA LEU A 47 -0.90 17.43 7.98
C LEU A 47 -0.05 17.69 6.72
N ASP A 48 1.22 17.25 6.69
CA ASP A 48 2.06 17.42 5.51
C ASP A 48 1.58 16.49 4.38
N SER A 49 1.15 17.09 3.28
CA SER A 49 0.68 16.37 2.11
C SER A 49 1.80 15.99 1.13
N ARG A 50 3.06 16.31 1.41
CA ARG A 50 4.22 16.09 0.51
C ARG A 50 4.86 14.71 0.65
N GLY A 51 4.05 13.69 0.87
CA GLY A 51 4.50 12.31 1.03
C GLY A 51 4.77 11.57 -0.27
N HIS A 52 5.49 10.45 -0.17
CA HIS A 52 5.59 9.48 -1.26
C HIS A 52 4.34 8.59 -1.30
N VAL A 53 3.98 8.15 -2.51
CA VAL A 53 2.87 7.22 -2.75
C VAL A 53 3.43 5.85 -3.13
N MET A 54 2.86 4.78 -2.59
CA MET A 54 3.22 3.42 -3.00
C MET A 54 2.50 3.05 -4.31
N ALA A 55 3.28 2.71 -5.34
CA ALA A 55 2.77 2.20 -6.60
C ALA A 55 2.49 0.69 -6.55
N CYS A 56 1.56 0.21 -7.38
CA CYS A 56 1.31 -1.20 -7.60
C CYS A 56 2.39 -1.82 -8.50
N HIS A 57 3.01 -2.92 -8.08
CA HIS A 57 4.06 -3.60 -8.85
C HIS A 57 3.59 -4.21 -10.18
N GLU A 58 2.27 -4.38 -10.37
CA GLU A 58 1.70 -4.86 -11.64
C GLU A 58 1.66 -3.77 -12.73
N HIS A 59 2.09 -2.54 -12.42
CA HIS A 59 2.13 -1.43 -13.38
C HIS A 59 3.59 -0.99 -13.59
N PRO A 60 4.02 -0.81 -14.85
CA PRO A 60 5.38 -0.39 -15.13
C PRO A 60 5.61 1.09 -14.74
N PRO A 61 6.88 1.51 -14.58
CA PRO A 61 7.23 2.91 -14.40
C PRO A 61 6.67 3.79 -15.53
N GLY A 62 6.11 4.95 -15.19
CA GLY A 62 5.40 5.86 -16.09
C GLY A 62 3.90 5.57 -16.26
N GLU A 63 3.41 4.41 -15.81
CA GLU A 63 2.00 4.03 -15.83
C GLU A 63 1.46 3.65 -14.44
N GLU A 64 2.08 4.20 -13.39
CA GLU A 64 1.85 3.80 -12.02
C GLU A 64 0.39 3.91 -11.61
N ALA A 65 -0.16 2.80 -11.09
CA ALA A 65 -1.39 2.81 -10.32
C ALA A 65 -1.05 2.85 -8.82
N HIS A 66 -1.91 3.49 -8.02
CA HIS A 66 -1.83 3.43 -6.57
C HIS A 66 -1.91 1.96 -6.11
N CYS A 67 -1.07 1.57 -5.16
CA CYS A 67 -1.23 0.30 -4.48
C CYS A 67 -2.51 0.34 -3.64
N VAL A 68 -3.48 -0.51 -3.95
CA VAL A 68 -4.79 -0.52 -3.27
C VAL A 68 -4.66 -0.90 -1.80
N GLY A 69 -3.83 -1.90 -1.47
CA GLY A 69 -3.62 -2.30 -0.06
C GLY A 69 -3.02 -1.19 0.78
N TRP A 70 -1.98 -0.51 0.25
CA TRP A 70 -1.40 0.67 0.88
C TRP A 70 -2.43 1.80 1.02
N LEU A 71 -3.17 2.12 -0.04
CA LEU A 71 -4.16 3.19 -0.04
C LEU A 71 -5.17 2.98 1.09
N MET A 72 -5.74 1.78 1.18
CA MET A 72 -6.74 1.44 2.19
C MET A 72 -6.17 1.40 3.60
N ASN A 73 -4.91 1.00 3.77
CA ASN A 73 -4.22 1.12 5.06
C ASN A 73 -4.07 2.60 5.44
N GLN A 74 -3.53 3.43 4.55
CA GLN A 74 -3.21 4.82 4.83
C GLN A 74 -4.47 5.66 5.10
N ILE A 75 -5.58 5.45 4.39
CA ILE A 75 -6.85 6.11 4.72
C ILE A 75 -7.62 5.43 5.85
N GLY A 76 -7.13 4.30 6.36
CA GLY A 76 -7.71 3.52 7.45
C GLY A 76 -6.81 3.57 8.70
N PRO A 77 -6.26 2.42 9.16
CA PRO A 77 -5.41 2.33 10.34
C PRO A 77 -4.18 3.27 10.35
N GLY A 78 -3.57 3.50 9.18
CA GLY A 78 -2.41 4.40 9.04
C GLY A 78 -2.73 5.88 9.26
N ASN A 79 -4.02 6.25 9.29
CA ASN A 79 -4.51 7.59 9.61
C ASN A 79 -3.80 8.75 8.88
N ASN A 80 -3.53 8.58 7.59
CA ASN A 80 -3.00 9.61 6.71
C ASN A 80 -4.10 10.66 6.44
N ILE A 81 -4.13 11.71 7.28
CA ILE A 81 -5.16 12.75 7.25
C ILE A 81 -5.21 13.47 5.89
N PRO A 82 -4.09 13.93 5.31
CA PRO A 82 -4.11 14.55 3.98
C PRO A 82 -4.70 13.63 2.90
N LEU A 83 -4.31 12.35 2.88
CA LEU A 83 -4.81 11.40 1.89
C LEU A 83 -6.31 11.13 2.07
N ARG A 84 -6.81 11.05 3.32
CA ARG A 84 -8.25 10.94 3.62
C ARG A 84 -9.04 12.09 2.99
N LEU A 85 -8.55 13.32 3.10
CA LEU A 85 -9.21 14.48 2.49
C LEU A 85 -9.15 14.42 0.96
N GLN A 86 -8.03 13.99 0.39
CA GLN A 86 -7.87 13.87 -1.07
C GLN A 86 -8.82 12.84 -1.68
N VAL A 87 -9.00 11.68 -1.05
CA VAL A 87 -9.88 10.60 -1.56
C VAL A 87 -11.36 10.97 -1.51
N MET A 88 -11.77 11.99 -0.76
CA MET A 88 -13.16 12.49 -0.79
C MET A 88 -13.60 13.00 -2.17
N SER A 89 -12.64 13.39 -3.02
CA SER A 89 -12.87 13.80 -4.41
C SER A 89 -12.56 12.71 -5.46
N CYS A 90 -12.25 11.49 -5.01
CA CYS A 90 -11.99 10.35 -5.87
C CYS A 90 -13.31 9.70 -6.32
N GLU A 91 -13.62 9.76 -7.61
CA GLU A 91 -14.94 9.37 -8.14
C GLU A 91 -15.23 7.87 -8.00
N ASN A 92 -14.20 7.03 -7.93
CA ASN A 92 -14.34 5.58 -7.91
C ASN A 92 -13.74 4.93 -6.66
N ILE A 93 -13.62 5.67 -5.55
CA ILE A 93 -13.09 5.10 -4.29
C ILE A 93 -13.99 3.97 -3.75
N GLU A 94 -15.31 4.08 -3.94
CA GLU A 94 -16.28 3.06 -3.51
C GLU A 94 -16.19 1.76 -4.31
N ALA A 95 -15.55 1.78 -5.47
CA ALA A 95 -15.33 0.58 -6.28
C ALA A 95 -14.12 -0.25 -5.81
N VAL A 96 -13.40 0.21 -4.78
CA VAL A 96 -12.24 -0.50 -4.25
C VAL A 96 -12.64 -1.86 -3.69
N MET A 97 -11.91 -2.91 -4.11
CA MET A 97 -12.11 -4.28 -3.66
C MET A 97 -10.80 -4.85 -3.11
N LEU A 98 -10.81 -5.21 -1.83
CA LEU A 98 -9.73 -5.94 -1.17
C LEU A 98 -9.88 -7.44 -1.43
N GLU A 99 -8.75 -8.13 -1.60
CA GLU A 99 -8.69 -9.57 -1.91
C GLU A 99 -8.52 -10.44 -0.63
N GLY A 100 -8.84 -9.88 0.55
CA GLY A 100 -8.77 -10.57 1.84
C GLY A 100 -8.44 -9.63 3.01
N PRO A 101 -8.22 -10.19 4.22
CA PRO A 101 -7.75 -9.44 5.38
C PRO A 101 -6.44 -8.70 5.10
N GLN A 102 -6.30 -7.50 5.68
CA GLN A 102 -5.14 -6.63 5.49
C GLN A 102 -4.32 -6.52 6.77
N HIS A 103 -3.01 -6.32 6.62
CA HIS A 103 -2.14 -5.89 7.71
C HIS A 103 -2.51 -4.47 8.17
N GLU A 104 -2.55 -4.27 9.48
CA GLU A 104 -2.82 -2.95 10.07
C GLU A 104 -1.57 -2.06 10.09
N ARG A 105 -0.38 -2.67 10.15
CA ARG A 105 0.90 -1.98 10.25
C ARG A 105 1.82 -2.34 9.08
N PHE A 106 2.69 -1.41 8.73
CA PHE A 106 3.71 -1.62 7.70
C PHE A 106 4.71 -2.71 8.10
N GLU A 107 5.11 -2.77 9.38
CA GLU A 107 6.10 -3.78 9.81
C GLU A 107 5.61 -5.22 9.60
N ASP A 108 4.29 -5.43 9.60
CA ASP A 108 3.70 -6.75 9.39
C ASP A 108 3.75 -7.20 7.92
N THR A 109 3.99 -6.27 6.97
CA THR A 109 4.14 -6.60 5.55
C THR A 109 5.55 -7.07 5.21
N LEU A 110 6.53 -6.79 6.07
CA LEU A 110 7.91 -7.19 5.86
C LEU A 110 8.07 -8.71 6.03
N PRO A 111 9.03 -9.34 5.33
CA PRO A 111 9.41 -10.71 5.61
C PRO A 111 9.74 -10.85 7.09
N LYS A 112 9.11 -11.83 7.75
CA LYS A 112 9.55 -12.25 9.07
C LYS A 112 10.79 -13.08 8.82
N GLY A 113 11.94 -12.64 9.33
CA GLY A 113 13.13 -13.49 9.30
C GLY A 113 12.77 -14.85 9.86
N ASP A 114 13.30 -15.92 9.28
CA ASP A 114 13.32 -17.22 9.95
C ASP A 114 13.92 -16.96 11.32
N ALA A 115 13.07 -16.88 12.36
CA ALA A 115 13.55 -16.90 13.71
C ALA A 115 14.31 -18.22 13.79
N ALA A 116 15.63 -18.11 13.81
CA ALA A 116 16.54 -19.22 13.90
C ALA A 116 15.98 -20.17 14.95
N VAL A 117 15.62 -21.37 14.51
CA VAL A 117 15.53 -22.53 15.39
C VAL A 117 16.97 -22.76 15.84
N GLY A 118 17.36 -22.03 16.89
CA GLY A 118 18.51 -22.31 17.73
C GLY A 118 18.11 -23.25 18.85
#